data_AF-A0A937S8S2-F1
#
_entry.id   AF-A0A937S8S2-F1
#
_cell.length_a   1.000
_cell.length_b   1.000
_cell.length_c   1.000
_cell.angle_alpha   90.00
_cell.angle_beta   90.00
_cell.angle_gamma   90.00
#
_symmetry.space_group_name_H-M   'P 1'
#
loop_
_entity.id
_entity.type
_entity.pdbx_description
1 polymer ?
#
loop_
_entity_poly.entity_id
_entity_poly.type
_entity_poly.pdbx_seq_one_letter_code
_entity_poly.pdbx_strand_id
1 'polypeptide(L)'
;RDFTQEIAAGKLSEAQAAARASTYGDSAYSRYWELDRQKQETAGVTMARFKTMGDEKVCPACLELEGQGFVPLARLPNPGTVHPGCRCDLEYQL
;
A
#
# COMPACT_ATOMS: atom_id res chain seq x y z
N ARG A 1 8.67 1.57 24.76
CA ARG A 1 9.55 0.95 23.74
C ARG A 1 10.01 2.08 22.83
N ASP A 2 11.24 2.55 22.99
CA ASP A 2 11.80 3.65 22.19
C ASP A 2 12.82 3.04 21.22
N PHE A 3 12.51 3.11 19.93
CA PHE A 3 13.30 2.49 18.87
C PHE A 3 14.70 3.12 18.76
N THR A 4 14.79 4.44 18.87
CA THR A 4 16.07 5.17 18.78
C THR A 4 16.96 4.81 19.96
N GLN A 5 16.39 4.68 21.17
CA GLN A 5 17.14 4.23 22.35
C GLN A 5 17.60 2.77 22.24
N GLU A 6 16.81 1.89 21.65
CA GLU A 6 17.18 0.49 21.44
C GLU A 6 18.33 0.34 20.43
N ILE A 7 18.37 1.18 19.39
CA ILE A 7 19.50 1.27 18.45
C ILE A 7 20.75 1.81 19.17
N ALA A 8 20.63 2.94 19.86
CA ALA A 8 21.76 3.58 20.56
C ALA A 8 22.36 2.67 21.65
N ALA A 9 21.53 1.85 22.29
CA ALA A 9 21.95 0.86 23.27
C ALA A 9 22.50 -0.45 22.67
N GLY A 10 22.60 -0.56 21.34
CA GLY A 10 23.09 -1.77 20.65
C GLY A 10 22.18 -3.01 20.84
N LYS A 11 20.91 -2.81 21.22
CA LYS A 11 19.96 -3.90 21.48
C LYS A 11 19.38 -4.50 20.21
N LEU A 12 19.58 -3.83 19.07
CA LEU A 12 19.15 -4.26 17.75
C LEU A 12 20.36 -4.31 16.84
N SER A 13 20.50 -5.39 16.07
CA SER A 13 21.40 -5.40 14.93
C SER A 13 20.91 -4.45 13.84
N GLU A 14 21.78 -4.06 12.91
CA GLU A 14 21.39 -3.25 11.75
C GLU A 14 20.25 -3.89 10.97
N ALA A 15 20.30 -5.21 10.77
CA ALA A 15 19.24 -5.95 10.10
C ALA A 15 17.90 -5.87 10.86
N GLN A 16 17.90 -5.97 12.19
CA GLN A 16 16.69 -5.84 13.00
C GLN A 16 16.14 -4.40 12.97
N ALA A 17 17.01 -3.39 13.00
CA ALA A 17 16.63 -2.00 12.87
C ALA A 17 16.01 -1.72 11.49
N ALA A 18 16.62 -2.22 10.41
CA ALA A 18 16.10 -2.08 9.05
C ALA A 18 14.72 -2.76 8.89
N ALA A 19 14.57 -4.00 9.39
CA ALA A 19 13.30 -4.71 9.35
C ALA A 19 12.18 -3.94 10.08
N ARG A 20 12.50 -3.37 11.24
CA ARG A 20 11.54 -2.57 12.01
C ARG A 20 11.20 -1.24 11.32
N ALA A 21 12.18 -0.57 10.72
CA ALA A 21 11.93 0.63 9.94
C ALA A 21 11.02 0.33 8.74
N SER A 22 11.21 -0.81 8.06
CA SER A 22 10.31 -1.26 6.99
C SER A 22 8.86 -1.40 7.47
N THR A 23 8.65 -2.00 8.66
CA THR A 23 7.30 -2.15 9.24
C THR A 23 6.60 -0.80 9.43
N TYR A 24 7.34 0.25 9.82
CA TYR A 24 6.79 1.60 9.94
C TYR A 24 6.39 2.20 8.60
N GLY A 25 7.21 1.98 7.55
CA GLY A 25 6.88 2.36 6.18
C GLY A 25 5.61 1.67 5.69
N ASP A 26 5.51 0.35 5.88
CA ASP A 26 4.36 -0.47 5.47
C ASP A 26 3.07 -0.02 6.19
N SER A 27 3.18 0.31 7.48
CA SER A 27 2.06 0.81 8.29
C SER A 27 1.56 2.18 7.81
N ALA A 28 2.49 3.11 7.53
CA ALA A 28 2.14 4.44 7.03
C ALA A 28 1.50 4.36 5.64
N TYR A 29 2.03 3.50 4.77
CA TYR A 29 1.49 3.27 3.43
C TYR A 29 0.09 2.65 3.46
N SER A 30 -0.12 1.63 4.30
CA SER A 30 -1.45 1.03 4.49
C SER A 30 -2.46 2.06 4.99
N ARG A 31 -2.06 2.89 5.97
CA ARG A 31 -2.93 3.92 6.54
C ARG A 31 -3.31 5.00 5.53
N TYR A 32 -2.38 5.38 4.65
CA TYR A 32 -2.67 6.32 3.56
C TYR A 32 -3.82 5.80 2.68
N TRP A 33 -3.76 4.55 2.23
CA TRP A 33 -4.79 3.98 1.35
C TRP A 33 -6.14 3.77 2.02
N GLU A 34 -6.16 3.44 3.31
CA GLU A 34 -7.41 3.43 4.09
C GLU A 34 -8.09 4.80 4.09
N LEU A 35 -7.32 5.86 4.36
CA LEU A 35 -7.83 7.22 4.43
C LEU A 35 -8.24 7.74 3.06
N ASP A 36 -7.46 7.45 2.01
CA ASP A 36 -7.81 7.84 0.65
C ASP A 36 -9.11 7.15 0.21
N ARG A 37 -9.24 5.84 0.42
CA ARG A 37 -10.50 5.13 0.15
C ARG A 37 -11.68 5.76 0.89
N GLN A 38 -11.55 6.00 2.19
CA GLN A 38 -12.62 6.60 2.99
C GLN A 38 -13.04 7.98 2.44
N LYS A 39 -12.07 8.78 2.00
CA LYS A 39 -12.31 10.08 1.37
C LYS A 39 -13.10 9.93 0.07
N GLN A 40 -12.73 8.99 -0.80
CA GLN A 40 -13.42 8.77 -2.08
C GLN A 40 -14.83 8.22 -1.89
N GLU A 41 -15.02 7.29 -0.96
CA GLU A 41 -16.35 6.78 -0.58
C GLU A 41 -17.24 7.92 -0.07
N THR A 42 -16.70 8.80 0.78
CA THR A 42 -17.42 10.00 1.26
C THR A 42 -17.77 10.96 0.13
N ALA A 43 -16.94 11.04 -0.91
CA ALA A 43 -17.18 11.85 -2.11
C ALA A 43 -18.18 11.20 -3.09
N GLY A 44 -18.69 10.00 -2.81
CA GLY A 44 -19.67 9.32 -3.65
C GLY A 44 -19.07 8.51 -4.80
N VAL A 45 -17.75 8.31 -4.83
CA VAL A 45 -17.09 7.45 -5.81
C VAL A 45 -17.54 6.01 -5.61
N THR A 46 -18.02 5.37 -6.67
CA THR A 46 -18.49 3.98 -6.63
C THR A 46 -17.64 3.03 -7.46
N MET A 47 -16.85 3.55 -8.39
CA MET A 47 -16.07 2.77 -9.35
C MET A 47 -14.61 3.20 -9.32
N ALA A 48 -13.70 2.23 -9.43
CA ALA A 48 -12.27 2.46 -9.52
C ALA A 48 -11.60 1.34 -10.31
N ARG A 49 -10.36 1.55 -10.74
CA ARG A 49 -9.51 0.50 -11.32
C ARG A 49 -8.14 0.50 -10.67
N PHE A 50 -7.53 -0.68 -10.59
CA PHE A 50 -6.10 -0.77 -10.32
C PHE A 50 -5.31 -0.19 -11.49
N LYS A 51 -4.22 0.50 -11.18
CA LYS A 51 -3.26 1.02 -12.16
C LYS A 51 -1.85 0.64 -11.74
N THR A 52 -1.13 -0.07 -12.59
CA THR A 52 0.26 -0.42 -12.32
C THR A 52 1.20 0.68 -12.83
N MET A 53 2.39 0.79 -12.22
CA MET A 53 3.37 1.81 -12.63
C MET A 53 4.20 1.40 -13.85
N GLY A 54 3.99 0.20 -14.41
CA GLY A 54 4.67 -0.29 -15.60
C GLY A 54 6.18 -0.53 -15.45
N ASP A 55 6.68 -0.67 -14.21
CA ASP A 55 8.09 -0.90 -13.89
C ASP A 55 8.36 -2.34 -13.43
N GLU A 56 9.63 -2.67 -13.12
CA GLU A 56 10.04 -4.00 -12.69
C GLU A 56 9.44 -4.43 -11.33
N LYS A 57 8.80 -3.51 -10.61
CA LYS A 57 8.16 -3.77 -9.30
C LYS A 57 6.68 -4.10 -9.45
N VAL A 58 6.17 -4.19 -10.67
CA VAL A 58 4.83 -4.67 -10.95
C VAL A 58 4.78 -6.19 -10.76
N CYS A 59 3.89 -6.66 -9.88
CA CYS A 59 3.69 -8.09 -9.66
C CYS A 59 2.52 -8.65 -10.51
N PRO A 60 2.48 -9.97 -10.77
CA PRO A 60 1.40 -10.59 -11.56
C PRO A 60 0.00 -10.32 -11.01
N ALA A 61 -0.20 -10.34 -9.69
CA ALA A 61 -1.50 -10.06 -9.09
C ALA A 61 -1.97 -8.61 -9.31
N CYS A 62 -1.03 -7.64 -9.28
CA CYS A 62 -1.33 -6.25 -9.59
C CYS A 62 -1.75 -6.08 -11.07
N LEU A 63 -1.12 -6.83 -12.00
CA LEU A 63 -1.49 -6.84 -13.42
C LEU A 63 -2.86 -7.46 -13.66
N GLU A 64 -3.18 -8.56 -12.98
CA GLU A 64 -4.50 -9.19 -13.07
C GLU A 64 -5.62 -8.25 -12.62
N LEU A 65 -5.38 -7.48 -11.54
CA LEU A 65 -6.33 -6.49 -11.05
C LEU A 65 -6.48 -5.31 -12.02
N GLU A 66 -5.38 -4.80 -12.59
CA GLU A 66 -5.42 -3.74 -13.61
C GLU A 66 -6.21 -4.19 -14.85
N GLY A 67 -6.06 -5.45 -15.26
CA GLY A 67 -6.79 -6.05 -16.38
C GLY A 67 -8.31 -6.12 -16.20
N GLN A 68 -8.84 -5.96 -14.97
CA GLN A 68 -10.28 -5.94 -14.72
C GLN A 68 -10.94 -4.61 -15.13
N GLY A 69 -10.15 -3.55 -15.32
CA GLY A 69 -10.67 -2.22 -15.62
C GLY A 69 -11.45 -1.62 -14.44
N PHE A 70 -12.44 -0.79 -14.75
CA PHE A 70 -13.26 -0.16 -13.71
C PHE A 70 -14.27 -1.15 -13.13
N VAL A 71 -14.17 -1.37 -11.82
CA VAL A 71 -15.04 -2.24 -11.03
C VAL A 71 -15.52 -1.48 -9.79
N PRO A 72 -16.54 -1.98 -9.07
CA PRO A 72 -16.98 -1.34 -7.84
C PRO A 72 -15.82 -1.16 -6.86
N LEU A 73 -15.62 0.05 -6.33
CA LEU A 73 -14.55 0.39 -5.39
C LEU A 73 -14.51 -0.59 -4.21
N ALA A 74 -15.68 -0.97 -3.69
CA ALA A 74 -15.84 -1.93 -2.61
C ALA A 74 -15.29 -3.35 -2.90
N ARG A 75 -15.05 -3.70 -4.17
CA ARG A 75 -14.47 -5.01 -4.57
C ARG A 75 -12.96 -4.97 -4.70
N LEU A 76 -12.35 -3.80 -4.70
CA LEU A 76 -10.91 -3.66 -4.86
C LEU A 76 -10.19 -3.71 -3.51
N PRO A 77 -9.05 -4.42 -3.40
CA PRO A 77 -8.17 -4.28 -2.25
C PRO A 77 -7.50 -2.90 -2.23
N ASN A 78 -6.93 -2.52 -1.08
CA ASN A 78 -6.05 -1.36 -1.02
C ASN A 78 -4.68 -1.70 -1.62
N PRO A 79 -4.04 -0.78 -2.36
CA PRO A 79 -2.65 -0.95 -2.75
C PRO A 79 -1.75 -1.24 -1.54
N GLY A 80 -0.73 -2.07 -1.73
CA GLY A 80 0.13 -2.58 -0.66
C GLY A 80 -0.38 -3.82 0.08
N THR A 81 -1.68 -4.15 -0.03
CA THR A 81 -2.24 -5.37 0.60
C THR A 81 -2.14 -6.61 -0.30
N VAL A 82 -1.99 -6.42 -1.61
CA VAL A 82 -1.92 -7.51 -2.60
C VAL A 82 -0.56 -8.21 -2.57
N HIS A 83 0.52 -7.43 -2.56
CA HIS A 83 1.88 -7.93 -2.45
C HIS A 83 2.79 -6.85 -1.84
N PRO A 84 3.64 -7.19 -0.85
CA PRO A 84 4.60 -6.24 -0.28
C PRO A 84 5.49 -5.63 -1.36
N GLY A 85 5.60 -4.30 -1.38
CA GLY A 85 6.48 -3.59 -2.33
C GLY A 85 6.01 -3.52 -3.78
N CYS A 86 4.81 -4.00 -4.14
CA CYS A 86 4.24 -3.74 -5.48
C CYS A 86 3.94 -2.24 -5.62
N ARG A 87 4.27 -1.65 -6.77
CA ARG A 87 3.93 -0.25 -7.09
C ARG A 87 2.64 -0.20 -7.91
N CYS A 88 1.53 -0.07 -7.20
CA CYS A 88 0.19 0.04 -7.76
C CYS A 88 -0.57 1.22 -7.11
N ASP A 89 -1.57 1.71 -7.84
CA ASP A 89 -2.41 2.85 -7.49
C ASP A 89 -3.89 2.52 -7.82
N LEU A 90 -4.81 3.35 -7.36
CA LEU A 90 -6.23 3.32 -7.72
C LEU A 90 -6.59 4.56 -8.53
N GLU A 91 -7.14 4.34 -9.71
CA GLU A 91 -7.76 5.40 -10.50
C GLU A 91 -9.27 5.38 -10.27
N TYR A 92 -9.81 6.50 -9.78
CA TYR A 92 -11.21 6.64 -9.42
C TYR A 92 -12.03 7.19 -10.58
N GLN A 93 -13.26 6.71 -10.70
CA GLN A 93 -14.26 7.25 -11.61
C GLN A 93 -15.35 7.95 -10.80
N LEU A 94 -15.51 9.25 -11.05
CA LEU A 94 -16.55 10.11 -10.49
C LEU A 94 -17.88 9.94 -11.25
#